data_AF-A0A419WJE2-F1
#
_entry.id   AF-A0A419WJE2-F1
#
_cell.length_a   1.000
_cell.length_b   1.000
_cell.length_c   1.000
_cell.angle_alpha   90.00
_cell.angle_beta   90.00
_cell.angle_gamma   90.00
#
_symmetry.space_group_name_H-M   'P 1'
#
loop_
_entity.id
_entity.type
_entity.pdbx_description
1 polymer ?
#
loop_
_entity_poly.entity_id
_entity_poly.type
_entity_poly.pdbx_seq_one_letter_code
_entity_poly.pdbx_strand_id
1 'polypeptide(L)'
;MSQLPQPERYLELFDELNLDNIEDRRTGYYLLHNYFSTVLTNTAEENLGAMASINQDRIHKQWSLVRDKLEEVPGQVPKELENTLTPIIEARNSIIHNDRCEPRQHIDDLQEIRDQAPEWRTEIEEMTEAYYRAWEDLSPKQALVTLVEQNLQRVLSSEPRFDRFDSEYSPIHEAAEESREILEQDVDPDRERIEKELVEVVRTAQGLTKKTEDLEKQEIEYEDYLMNEELDRMRGR
;
A
#
# COMPACT_ATOMS: atom_id res chain seq x y z
N MET A 1 -11.13 27.83 -6.92
CA MET A 1 -10.44 26.73 -6.22
C MET A 1 -11.31 26.39 -5.03
N SER A 2 -11.97 25.24 -5.06
CA SER A 2 -12.79 24.78 -3.93
C SER A 2 -11.83 24.41 -2.81
N GLN A 3 -12.00 24.98 -1.62
CA GLN A 3 -11.26 24.54 -0.43
C GLN A 3 -11.55 23.05 -0.24
N LEU A 4 -10.50 22.22 -0.15
CA LEU A 4 -10.64 20.84 0.26
C LEU A 4 -11.38 20.83 1.62
N PRO A 5 -12.36 19.94 1.81
CA PRO A 5 -13.03 19.83 3.10
C PRO A 5 -11.99 19.52 4.19
N GLN A 6 -12.06 20.22 5.32
CA GLN A 6 -11.14 19.95 6.44
C GLN A 6 -11.55 18.62 7.12
N PRO A 7 -10.66 17.61 7.17
CA PRO A 7 -10.97 16.31 7.77
C PRO A 7 -11.57 16.42 9.17
N GLU A 8 -11.04 17.34 9.99
CA GLU A 8 -11.42 17.57 11.39
C GLU A 8 -12.91 17.80 11.58
N ARG A 9 -13.56 18.46 10.61
CA ARG A 9 -14.99 18.71 10.66
C ARG A 9 -15.81 17.42 10.75
N TYR A 10 -15.33 16.33 10.14
CA TYR A 10 -16.02 15.05 10.23
C TYR A 10 -15.93 14.43 11.62
N LEU A 11 -14.81 14.62 12.33
CA LEU A 11 -14.65 14.17 13.71
C LEU A 11 -15.49 15.03 14.67
N GLU A 12 -15.52 16.35 14.47
CA GLU A 12 -16.39 17.25 15.26
C GLU A 12 -17.87 16.84 15.14
N LEU A 13 -18.35 16.58 13.92
CA LEU A 13 -19.71 16.10 13.69
C LEU A 13 -19.94 14.70 14.27
N PHE A 14 -18.91 13.86 14.34
CA PHE A 14 -18.99 12.55 14.93
C PHE A 14 -19.21 12.65 16.44
N ASP A 15 -18.51 13.56 17.10
CA ASP A 15 -18.57 13.78 18.55
C ASP A 15 -19.96 14.26 19.03
N GLU A 16 -20.81 14.74 18.11
CA GLU A 16 -22.20 15.14 18.40
C GLU A 16 -23.19 13.95 18.39
N LEU A 17 -22.78 12.77 17.93
CA LEU A 17 -23.65 11.62 17.71
C LEU A 17 -23.91 10.82 18.99
N ASN A 18 -25.14 10.30 19.12
CA ASN A 18 -25.45 9.32 20.16
C ASN A 18 -25.21 7.89 19.64
N LEU A 19 -24.06 7.31 19.92
CA LEU A 19 -23.69 5.97 19.46
C LEU A 19 -24.54 4.82 20.04
N ASP A 20 -25.48 5.08 20.95
CA ASP A 20 -26.51 4.11 21.35
C ASP A 20 -27.69 4.05 20.36
N ASN A 21 -27.86 5.08 19.52
CA ASN A 21 -28.82 5.08 18.41
C ASN A 21 -28.22 4.46 17.14
N ILE A 22 -28.97 3.55 16.49
CA ILE A 22 -28.55 2.89 15.25
C ILE A 22 -28.36 3.87 14.07
N GLU A 23 -29.21 4.89 13.94
CA GLU A 23 -29.13 5.89 12.86
C GLU A 23 -27.89 6.77 13.03
N ASP A 24 -27.60 7.15 14.26
CA ASP A 24 -26.40 7.91 14.63
C ASP A 24 -25.15 7.07 14.43
N ARG A 25 -25.12 5.78 14.81
CA ARG A 25 -23.99 4.88 14.48
C ARG A 25 -23.74 4.79 12.97
N ARG A 26 -24.79 4.70 12.15
CA ARG A 26 -24.65 4.68 10.68
C ARG A 26 -24.09 6.01 10.17
N THR A 27 -24.55 7.12 10.72
CA THR A 27 -24.02 8.45 10.42
C THR A 27 -22.54 8.54 10.81
N GLY A 28 -22.18 8.04 11.99
CA GLY A 28 -20.81 7.98 12.49
C GLY A 28 -19.89 7.19 11.57
N TYR A 29 -20.35 6.04 11.06
CA TYR A 29 -19.62 5.30 10.02
C TYR A 29 -19.32 6.17 8.79
N TYR A 30 -20.31 6.89 8.25
CA TYR A 30 -20.11 7.75 7.08
C TYR A 30 -19.16 8.92 7.37
N LEU A 31 -19.22 9.49 8.57
CA LEU A 31 -18.30 10.57 8.97
C LEU A 31 -16.86 10.06 9.05
N LEU A 32 -16.61 8.91 9.70
CA LEU A 32 -15.28 8.30 9.74
C LEU A 32 -14.78 7.89 8.34
N HIS A 33 -15.64 7.29 7.52
CA HIS A 33 -15.30 6.98 6.13
C HIS A 33 -14.88 8.25 5.36
N ASN A 34 -15.61 9.35 5.52
CA ASN A 34 -15.28 10.61 4.85
C ASN A 34 -14.01 11.25 5.41
N TYR A 35 -13.78 11.15 6.72
CA TYR A 35 -12.53 11.59 7.35
C TYR A 35 -11.31 10.92 6.70
N PHE A 36 -11.24 9.59 6.75
CA PHE A 36 -10.10 8.83 6.21
C PHE A 36 -9.93 9.04 4.71
N SER A 37 -11.03 9.08 3.95
CA SER A 37 -11.00 9.34 2.50
C SER A 37 -10.44 10.73 2.18
N THR A 38 -10.79 11.74 2.98
CA THR A 38 -10.30 13.11 2.82
C THR A 38 -8.82 13.20 3.18
N VAL A 39 -8.38 12.56 4.28
CA VAL A 39 -6.96 12.51 4.66
C VAL A 39 -6.14 11.86 3.53
N LEU A 40 -6.52 10.67 3.06
CA LEU A 40 -5.81 9.99 1.97
C LEU A 40 -5.73 10.83 0.70
N THR A 41 -6.81 11.52 0.35
CA THR A 41 -6.85 12.39 -0.83
C THR A 41 -5.90 13.58 -0.67
N ASN A 42 -5.98 14.29 0.46
CA ASN A 42 -5.15 15.47 0.74
C ASN A 42 -3.67 15.09 0.74
N THR A 43 -3.31 14.06 1.49
CA THR A 43 -1.92 13.62 1.62
C THR A 43 -1.36 13.13 0.29
N ALA A 44 -2.15 12.43 -0.52
CA ALA A 44 -1.71 12.01 -1.85
C ALA A 44 -1.49 13.20 -2.79
N GLU A 45 -2.43 14.16 -2.82
CA GLU A 45 -2.33 15.36 -3.66
C GLU A 45 -1.14 16.27 -3.26
N GLU A 46 -0.82 16.34 -1.96
CA GLU A 46 0.26 17.19 -1.42
C GLU A 46 1.65 16.54 -1.58
N ASN A 47 1.81 15.27 -1.18
CA ASN A 47 3.15 14.69 -0.97
C ASN A 47 3.51 13.56 -1.94
N LEU A 48 2.51 12.92 -2.57
CA LEU A 48 2.75 11.76 -3.45
C LEU A 48 2.56 12.06 -4.94
N GLY A 49 2.15 13.28 -5.27
CA GLY A 49 1.94 13.74 -6.63
C GLY A 49 0.56 13.38 -7.21
N ALA A 50 0.30 13.82 -8.45
CA ALA A 50 -1.01 13.71 -9.06
C ALA A 50 -1.42 12.25 -9.33
N MET A 51 -2.30 11.71 -8.49
CA MET A 51 -2.93 10.41 -8.71
C MET A 51 -4.25 10.59 -9.44
N ALA A 52 -4.38 9.96 -10.62
CA ALA A 52 -5.61 10.04 -11.41
C ALA A 52 -6.80 9.49 -10.61
N SER A 53 -7.80 10.34 -10.38
CA SER A 53 -9.10 9.96 -9.81
C SER A 53 -9.10 9.48 -8.36
N ILE A 54 -8.05 9.74 -7.57
CA ILE A 54 -8.00 9.31 -6.16
C ILE A 54 -9.20 9.85 -5.36
N ASN A 55 -9.60 11.10 -5.60
CA ASN A 55 -10.77 11.72 -4.99
C ASN A 55 -12.13 11.14 -5.41
N GLN A 56 -12.17 10.33 -6.48
CA GLN A 56 -13.37 9.63 -6.97
C GLN A 56 -13.38 8.14 -6.60
N ASP A 57 -12.26 7.63 -6.10
CA ASP A 57 -12.09 6.25 -5.74
C ASP A 57 -12.67 5.95 -4.35
N ARG A 58 -12.99 4.67 -4.11
CA ARG A 58 -13.42 4.20 -2.79
C ARG A 58 -12.22 4.15 -1.85
N ILE A 59 -12.47 4.33 -0.55
CA ILE A 59 -11.45 4.31 0.52
C ILE A 59 -10.46 3.14 0.43
N HIS A 60 -10.91 1.91 0.12
CA HIS A 60 -10.01 0.76 -0.06
C HIS A 60 -8.99 0.95 -1.20
N LYS A 61 -9.43 1.56 -2.31
CA LYS A 61 -8.60 1.80 -3.48
C LYS A 61 -7.71 3.02 -3.28
N GLN A 62 -8.23 4.06 -2.61
CA GLN A 62 -7.42 5.20 -2.16
C GLN A 62 -6.28 4.71 -1.27
N TRP A 63 -6.58 3.86 -0.29
CA TRP A 63 -5.59 3.29 0.61
C TRP A 63 -4.55 2.44 -0.13
N SER A 64 -4.99 1.54 -1.01
CA SER A 64 -4.07 0.74 -1.84
C SER A 64 -3.11 1.63 -2.62
N LEU A 65 -3.60 2.69 -3.29
CA LEU A 65 -2.75 3.57 -4.09
C LEU A 65 -1.71 4.32 -3.24
N VAL A 66 -2.11 4.80 -2.06
CA VAL A 66 -1.20 5.48 -1.12
C VAL A 66 -0.17 4.48 -0.57
N ARG A 67 -0.61 3.29 -0.17
CA ARG A 67 0.26 2.23 0.36
C ARG A 67 1.27 1.75 -0.68
N ASP A 68 0.82 1.44 -1.90
CA ASP A 68 1.69 0.97 -2.98
C ASP A 68 2.81 2.00 -3.27
N LYS A 69 2.52 3.30 -3.09
CA LYS A 69 3.51 4.37 -3.19
C LYS A 69 4.48 4.41 -2.02
N LEU A 70 3.99 4.28 -0.80
CA LEU A 70 4.84 4.23 0.40
C LEU A 70 5.75 3.00 0.41
N GLU A 71 5.29 1.86 -0.14
CA GLU A 71 6.07 0.63 -0.30
C GLU A 71 7.22 0.76 -1.31
N GLU A 72 7.23 1.78 -2.16
CA GLU A 72 8.40 2.10 -2.99
C GLU A 72 9.62 2.50 -2.13
N VAL A 73 9.41 2.90 -0.87
CA VAL A 73 10.48 3.19 0.10
C VAL A 73 10.55 2.08 1.15
N PRO A 74 11.61 1.24 1.17
CA PRO A 74 11.69 0.08 2.06
C PRO A 74 11.56 0.44 3.55
N GLY A 75 10.71 -0.30 4.27
CA GLY A 75 10.62 -0.25 5.73
C GLY A 75 9.70 0.83 6.31
N GLN A 76 8.87 1.48 5.49
CA GLN A 76 8.06 2.62 5.95
C GLN A 76 6.63 2.33 6.42
N VAL A 77 6.00 1.18 6.10
CA VAL A 77 4.58 0.96 6.45
C VAL A 77 4.43 0.02 7.68
N PRO A 78 4.13 0.56 8.88
CA PRO A 78 3.70 -0.23 10.03
C PRO A 78 2.45 -1.05 9.74
N LYS A 79 2.37 -2.28 10.26
CA LYS A 79 1.16 -3.12 10.15
C LYS A 79 -0.01 -2.54 10.92
N GLU A 80 0.29 -1.73 11.94
CA GLU A 80 -0.65 -1.09 12.84
C GLU A 80 -1.58 -0.10 12.11
N LEU A 81 -1.11 0.54 11.03
CA LEU A 81 -1.90 1.45 10.20
C LEU A 81 -3.05 0.77 9.46
N GLU A 82 -2.90 -0.51 9.11
CA GLU A 82 -3.96 -1.25 8.42
C GLU A 82 -5.14 -1.54 9.36
N ASN A 83 -4.88 -1.68 10.67
CA ASN A 83 -5.88 -2.11 11.65
C ASN A 83 -6.97 -1.06 11.88
N THR A 84 -6.64 0.23 11.82
CA THR A 84 -7.62 1.30 12.07
C THR A 84 -8.62 1.46 10.91
N LEU A 85 -8.16 1.27 9.67
CA LEU A 85 -8.98 1.51 8.48
C LEU A 85 -9.80 0.27 8.05
N THR A 86 -9.27 -0.92 8.30
CA THR A 86 -9.86 -2.20 7.86
C THR A 86 -11.32 -2.38 8.28
N PRO A 87 -11.73 -2.13 9.54
CA PRO A 87 -13.13 -2.27 9.95
C PRO A 87 -14.09 -1.37 9.15
N ILE A 88 -13.67 -0.15 8.79
CA ILE A 88 -14.47 0.78 7.98
C ILE A 88 -14.61 0.29 6.54
N ILE A 89 -13.55 -0.29 5.98
CA ILE A 89 -13.55 -0.87 4.62
C ILE A 89 -14.51 -2.06 4.56
N GLU A 90 -14.41 -2.99 5.51
CA GLU A 90 -15.17 -4.24 5.51
C GLU A 90 -16.66 -4.04 5.76
N ALA A 91 -17.02 -3.14 6.68
CA ALA A 91 -18.41 -2.87 7.03
C ALA A 91 -19.22 -2.18 5.92
N ARG A 92 -18.56 -1.63 4.89
CA ARG A 92 -19.17 -0.79 3.84
C ARG A 92 -20.38 -1.41 3.19
N ASN A 93 -20.24 -2.64 2.70
CA ASN A 93 -21.29 -3.26 1.89
C ASN A 93 -22.55 -3.53 2.72
N SER A 94 -22.38 -3.96 3.96
CA SER A 94 -23.47 -4.17 4.91
C SER A 94 -24.18 -2.85 5.23
N ILE A 95 -23.44 -1.77 5.48
CA ILE A 95 -24.03 -0.50 5.88
C ILE A 95 -24.71 0.21 4.70
N ILE A 96 -24.09 0.25 3.51
CA ILE A 96 -24.62 0.99 2.34
C ILE A 96 -25.85 0.32 1.74
N HIS A 97 -25.91 -1.00 1.69
CA HIS A 97 -26.95 -1.73 0.95
C HIS A 97 -28.10 -2.23 1.84
N ASN A 98 -27.99 -2.08 3.16
CA ASN A 98 -29.02 -2.48 4.11
C ASN A 98 -29.30 -1.33 5.08
N ASP A 99 -30.45 -0.69 4.90
CA ASP A 99 -30.98 0.41 5.72
C ASP A 99 -31.19 0.01 7.19
N ARG A 100 -31.37 -1.28 7.45
CA ARG A 100 -31.54 -1.88 8.80
C ARG A 100 -30.26 -2.48 9.38
N CYS A 101 -29.13 -2.40 8.66
CA CYS A 101 -27.87 -2.89 9.19
C CYS A 101 -27.44 -2.07 10.41
N GLU A 102 -27.11 -2.78 11.48
CA GLU A 102 -26.54 -2.22 12.68
C GLU A 102 -25.00 -2.28 12.59
N PRO A 103 -24.29 -1.13 12.63
CA PRO A 103 -22.84 -1.12 12.47
C PRO A 103 -22.07 -2.02 13.45
N ARG A 104 -22.60 -2.25 14.66
CA ARG A 104 -22.03 -3.16 15.68
C ARG A 104 -21.89 -4.62 15.24
N GLN A 105 -22.51 -5.01 14.13
CA GLN A 105 -22.32 -6.36 13.55
C GLN A 105 -20.98 -6.54 12.86
N HIS A 106 -20.29 -5.43 12.55
CA HIS A 106 -19.06 -5.40 11.76
C HIS A 106 -17.98 -4.50 12.36
N ILE A 107 -18.38 -3.52 13.16
CA ILE A 107 -17.48 -2.58 13.82
C ILE A 107 -17.82 -2.60 15.30
N ASP A 108 -16.95 -3.23 16.08
CA ASP A 108 -17.18 -3.44 17.51
C ASP A 108 -17.27 -2.11 18.27
N ASP A 109 -16.44 -1.13 17.91
CA ASP A 109 -16.48 0.22 18.49
C ASP A 109 -16.08 1.33 17.49
N LEU A 110 -17.06 2.16 17.10
CA LEU A 110 -16.80 3.36 16.28
C LEU A 110 -16.04 4.44 17.06
N GLN A 111 -16.20 4.48 18.39
CA GLN A 111 -15.50 5.44 19.25
C GLN A 111 -14.00 5.16 19.28
N GLU A 112 -13.62 3.88 19.35
CA GLU A 112 -12.21 3.47 19.30
C GLU A 112 -11.54 3.91 17.99
N ILE A 113 -12.22 3.69 16.85
CA ILE A 113 -11.71 4.13 15.54
C ILE A 113 -11.58 5.66 15.49
N ARG A 114 -12.56 6.40 16.02
CA ARG A 114 -12.50 7.86 16.13
C ARG A 114 -11.30 8.31 16.97
N ASP A 115 -11.02 7.64 18.08
CA ASP A 115 -9.95 8.03 19.00
C ASP A 115 -8.55 7.77 18.41
N GLN A 116 -8.42 6.75 17.55
CA GLN A 116 -7.18 6.45 16.81
C GLN A 116 -7.01 7.33 15.55
N ALA A 117 -8.10 7.89 15.00
CA ALA A 117 -8.09 8.59 13.72
C ALA A 117 -7.09 9.77 13.62
N PRO A 118 -6.84 10.59 14.65
CA PRO A 118 -5.83 11.64 14.61
C PRO A 118 -4.40 11.10 14.56
N GLU A 119 -4.08 10.09 15.36
CA GLU A 119 -2.76 9.45 15.39
C GLU A 119 -2.46 8.78 14.05
N TRP A 120 -3.41 8.02 13.53
CA TRP A 120 -3.33 7.41 12.20
C TRP A 120 -3.04 8.44 11.11
N ARG A 121 -3.69 9.61 11.16
CA ARG A 121 -3.44 10.70 10.20
C ARG A 121 -2.02 11.23 10.33
N THR A 122 -1.54 11.48 11.55
CA THR A 122 -0.17 11.97 11.76
C THR A 122 0.84 10.99 11.20
N GLU A 123 0.68 9.69 11.41
CA GLU A 123 1.57 8.68 10.85
C GLU A 123 1.58 8.70 9.31
N ILE A 124 0.41 8.80 8.67
CA ILE A 124 0.29 8.91 7.21
C ILE A 124 0.98 10.17 6.67
N GLU A 125 0.75 11.32 7.31
CA GLU A 125 1.38 12.58 6.94
C GLU A 125 2.91 12.51 7.09
N GLU A 126 3.41 11.92 8.18
CA GLU A 126 4.85 11.74 8.42
C GLU A 126 5.50 10.81 7.38
N MET A 127 4.87 9.68 7.06
CA MET A 127 5.40 8.75 6.04
C MET A 127 5.43 9.37 4.65
N THR A 128 4.36 10.07 4.27
CA THR A 128 4.29 10.70 2.95
C THR A 128 5.21 11.91 2.83
N GLU A 129 5.42 12.68 3.90
CA GLU A 129 6.46 13.72 3.95
C GLU A 129 7.86 13.09 3.86
N ALA A 130 8.10 11.96 4.52
CA ALA A 130 9.36 11.24 4.42
C ALA A 130 9.60 10.71 3.00
N TYR A 131 8.56 10.19 2.34
CA TYR A 131 8.59 9.86 0.92
C TYR A 131 8.92 11.11 0.09
N TYR A 132 8.16 12.19 0.26
CA TYR A 132 8.36 13.42 -0.50
C TYR A 132 9.80 13.91 -0.39
N ARG A 133 10.34 14.03 0.82
CA ARG A 133 11.74 14.45 1.06
C ARG A 133 12.78 13.49 0.51
N ALA A 134 12.51 12.19 0.51
CA ALA A 134 13.41 11.21 -0.10
C ALA A 134 13.57 11.45 -1.62
N TRP A 135 12.57 12.07 -2.26
CA TRP A 135 12.55 12.30 -3.70
C TRP A 135 12.65 13.79 -4.11
N GLU A 136 12.38 14.75 -3.22
CA GLU A 136 12.33 16.20 -3.49
C GLU A 136 13.68 16.77 -3.94
N ASP A 137 14.77 16.27 -3.35
CA ASP A 137 16.14 16.70 -3.68
C ASP A 137 16.75 15.92 -4.86
N LEU A 138 16.05 14.90 -5.37
CA LEU A 138 16.55 14.07 -6.47
C LEU A 138 16.06 14.62 -7.81
N SER A 139 16.99 14.79 -8.75
CA SER A 139 16.60 14.97 -10.15
C SER A 139 15.77 13.75 -10.61
N PRO A 140 14.86 13.88 -11.60
CA PRO A 140 14.07 12.75 -12.10
C PRO A 140 14.91 11.53 -12.49
N LYS A 141 16.16 11.76 -12.91
CA LYS A 141 17.11 10.69 -13.20
C LYS A 141 17.62 10.01 -11.93
N GLN A 142 18.07 10.77 -10.94
CA GLN A 142 18.49 10.21 -9.66
C GLN A 142 17.34 9.44 -9.01
N ALA A 143 16.12 9.94 -9.12
CA ALA A 143 14.93 9.23 -8.67
C ALA A 143 14.75 7.87 -9.38
N LEU A 144 14.93 7.84 -10.70
CA LEU A 144 14.89 6.59 -11.47
C LEU A 144 16.02 5.63 -11.07
N VAL A 145 17.24 6.12 -10.89
CA VAL A 145 18.38 5.30 -10.47
C VAL A 145 18.09 4.66 -9.11
N THR A 146 17.68 5.44 -8.12
CA THR A 146 17.35 4.93 -6.78
C THR A 146 16.20 3.92 -6.81
N LEU A 147 15.14 4.17 -7.59
CA LEU A 147 14.03 3.23 -7.75
C LEU A 147 14.50 1.90 -8.37
N VAL A 148 15.41 1.96 -9.35
CA VAL A 148 15.99 0.75 -9.94
C VAL A 148 16.83 -0.01 -8.93
N GLU A 149 17.72 0.68 -8.20
CA GLU A 149 18.57 0.07 -7.17
C GLU A 149 17.73 -0.68 -6.13
N GLN A 150 16.65 -0.06 -5.66
CA GLN A 150 15.72 -0.66 -4.70
C GLN A 150 15.04 -1.91 -5.26
N ASN A 151 14.52 -1.84 -6.49
CA ASN A 151 13.88 -2.98 -7.13
C ASN A 151 14.86 -4.14 -7.36
N LEU A 152 16.06 -3.85 -7.85
CA LEU A 152 17.10 -4.87 -8.05
C LEU A 152 17.53 -5.48 -6.71
N GLN A 153 17.70 -4.67 -5.66
CA GLN A 153 18.04 -5.17 -4.33
C GLN A 153 16.93 -6.07 -3.76
N ARG A 154 15.66 -5.71 -3.94
CA ARG A 154 14.51 -6.54 -3.54
C ARG A 154 14.56 -7.89 -4.24
N VAL A 155 14.78 -7.91 -5.55
CA VAL A 155 14.91 -9.14 -6.34
C VAL A 155 16.10 -9.97 -5.85
N LEU A 156 17.27 -9.36 -5.64
CA LEU A 156 18.47 -10.08 -5.19
C LEU A 156 18.39 -10.60 -3.75
N SER A 157 17.55 -9.97 -2.92
CA SER A 157 17.30 -10.40 -1.53
C SER A 157 16.17 -11.43 -1.43
N SER A 158 15.43 -11.66 -2.51
CA SER A 158 14.37 -12.68 -2.55
C SER A 158 15.00 -14.06 -2.63
N GLU A 159 14.56 -15.00 -1.79
CA GLU A 159 15.05 -16.38 -1.77
C GLU A 159 13.85 -17.34 -1.86
N PRO A 160 13.99 -18.46 -2.61
CA PRO A 160 12.96 -19.47 -2.68
C PRO A 160 12.71 -20.10 -1.31
N ARG A 161 11.43 -20.29 -0.97
CA ARG A 161 11.01 -21.00 0.26
C ARG A 161 11.11 -22.51 0.11
N PHE A 162 11.06 -23.01 -1.12
CA PHE A 162 11.14 -24.43 -1.44
C PHE A 162 12.12 -24.70 -2.58
N ASP A 163 13.02 -25.68 -2.41
CA ASP A 163 14.07 -26.07 -3.38
C ASP A 163 13.58 -26.24 -4.83
N ARG A 164 12.30 -26.59 -5.01
CA ARG A 164 11.70 -26.79 -6.35
C ARG A 164 11.61 -25.51 -7.18
N PHE A 165 11.72 -24.33 -6.56
CA PHE A 165 11.67 -23.03 -7.23
C PHE A 165 13.07 -22.43 -7.47
N ASP A 166 14.14 -23.08 -7.00
CA ASP A 166 15.53 -22.60 -7.16
C ASP A 166 15.87 -22.32 -8.62
N SER A 167 15.40 -23.19 -9.53
CA SER A 167 15.70 -23.07 -10.96
C SER A 167 15.02 -21.87 -11.63
N GLU A 168 13.96 -21.36 -11.02
CA GLU A 168 13.19 -20.20 -11.47
C GLU A 168 13.74 -18.89 -10.89
N TYR A 169 14.22 -18.92 -9.63
CA TYR A 169 14.87 -17.76 -9.00
C TYR A 169 16.27 -17.50 -9.57
N SER A 170 17.07 -18.53 -9.85
CA SER A 170 18.45 -18.39 -10.36
C SER A 170 18.57 -17.46 -11.59
N PRO A 171 17.82 -17.65 -12.70
CA PRO A 171 17.92 -16.76 -13.85
C PRO A 171 17.37 -15.35 -13.58
N ILE A 172 16.49 -15.17 -12.58
CA ILE A 172 16.00 -13.86 -12.16
C ILE A 172 17.10 -13.11 -11.42
N HIS A 173 17.81 -13.78 -10.50
CA HIS A 173 18.95 -13.21 -9.77
C HIS A 173 20.11 -12.87 -10.71
N GLU A 174 20.45 -13.76 -11.65
CA GLU A 174 21.48 -13.49 -12.66
C GLU A 174 21.17 -12.24 -13.49
N ALA A 175 19.92 -12.10 -13.94
CA ALA A 175 19.49 -10.92 -14.69
C ALA A 175 19.47 -9.64 -13.83
N ALA A 176 19.20 -9.76 -12.52
CA ALA A 176 19.23 -8.64 -11.59
C ALA A 176 20.67 -8.17 -11.33
N GLU A 177 21.61 -9.11 -11.18
CA GLU A 177 23.04 -8.83 -11.09
C GLU A 177 23.57 -8.12 -12.35
N GLU A 178 23.26 -8.65 -13.54
CA GLU A 178 23.64 -8.01 -14.82
C GLU A 178 23.06 -6.59 -14.92
N SER A 179 21.80 -6.40 -14.54
CA SER A 179 21.15 -5.09 -14.54
C SER A 179 21.80 -4.12 -13.55
N ARG A 180 22.26 -4.60 -12.40
CA ARG A 180 22.99 -3.81 -11.40
C ARG A 180 24.35 -3.38 -11.95
N GLU A 181 25.08 -4.29 -12.59
CA GLU A 181 26.36 -3.97 -13.21
C GLU A 181 26.22 -2.89 -14.31
N ILE A 182 25.19 -2.98 -15.16
CA ILE A 182 24.91 -1.95 -16.18
C ILE A 182 24.60 -0.61 -15.52
N LEU A 183 23.80 -0.60 -14.44
CA LEU A 183 23.47 0.62 -13.71
C LEU A 183 24.71 1.29 -13.12
N GLU A 184 25.61 0.52 -12.52
CA GLU A 184 26.83 1.04 -11.87
C GLU A 184 27.90 1.49 -12.88
N GLN A 185 27.99 0.83 -14.04
CA GLN A 185 29.06 1.08 -15.01
C GLN A 185 28.67 2.08 -16.10
N ASP A 186 27.43 2.01 -16.58
CA ASP A 186 26.99 2.70 -17.80
C ASP A 186 26.05 3.88 -17.53
N VAL A 187 25.52 4.01 -16.30
CA VAL A 187 24.63 5.11 -15.92
C VAL A 187 25.36 6.08 -14.97
N ASP A 188 25.50 7.33 -15.41
CA ASP A 188 26.06 8.42 -14.61
C ASP A 188 24.92 9.21 -13.94
N PRO A 189 24.64 9.01 -12.63
CA PRO A 189 23.48 9.61 -11.96
C PRO A 189 23.49 11.14 -11.95
N ASP A 190 24.65 11.77 -12.10
CA ASP A 190 24.81 13.23 -12.06
C ASP A 190 24.61 13.91 -13.43
N ARG A 191 24.46 13.12 -14.51
CA ARG A 191 24.12 13.68 -15.82
C ARG A 191 22.64 14.00 -15.92
N GLU A 192 22.33 15.19 -16.41
CA GLU A 192 20.95 15.68 -16.55
C GLU A 192 20.08 14.88 -17.53
N ARG A 193 20.69 14.15 -18.48
CA ARG A 193 19.98 13.37 -19.51
C ARG A 193 19.77 11.93 -19.07
N ILE A 194 18.56 11.41 -19.29
CA ILE A 194 18.23 9.98 -19.19
C ILE A 194 18.83 9.23 -20.39
N GLU A 195 19.74 8.30 -20.13
CA GLU A 195 20.34 7.42 -21.13
C GLU A 195 19.44 6.23 -21.49
N LYS A 196 19.74 5.59 -22.62
CA LYS A 196 18.98 4.42 -23.09
C LYS A 196 19.16 3.25 -22.13
N GLU A 197 20.37 3.13 -21.60
CA GLU A 197 20.84 2.13 -20.66
C GLU A 197 19.98 2.21 -19.38
N LEU A 198 19.80 3.39 -18.80
CA LEU A 198 18.91 3.58 -17.63
C LEU A 198 17.47 3.13 -17.92
N VAL A 199 16.91 3.45 -19.10
CA VAL A 199 15.56 3.02 -19.47
C VAL A 199 15.46 1.50 -19.60
N GLU A 200 16.49 0.85 -20.16
CA GLU A 200 16.55 -0.60 -20.30
C GLU A 200 16.64 -1.27 -18.93
N VAL A 201 17.48 -0.76 -18.03
CA VAL A 201 17.60 -1.28 -16.65
C VAL A 201 16.30 -1.07 -15.88
N VAL A 202 15.64 0.10 -15.96
CA VAL A 202 14.33 0.35 -15.33
C VAL A 202 13.30 -0.71 -15.76
N ARG A 203 13.18 -0.95 -17.07
CA ARG A 203 12.22 -1.91 -17.60
C ARG A 203 12.54 -3.33 -17.14
N THR A 204 13.83 -3.69 -17.09
CA THR A 204 14.26 -5.02 -16.61
C THR A 204 13.96 -5.19 -15.13
N ALA A 205 14.35 -4.24 -14.27
CA ALA A 205 14.11 -4.28 -12.83
C ALA A 205 12.62 -4.43 -12.49
N GLN A 206 11.73 -3.68 -13.17
CA GLN A 206 10.28 -3.82 -13.01
C GLN A 206 9.78 -5.21 -13.44
N GLY A 207 10.30 -5.72 -14.57
CA GLY A 207 9.95 -7.05 -15.07
C GLY A 207 10.40 -8.18 -14.14
N LEU A 208 11.57 -8.03 -13.50
CA LEU A 208 12.10 -8.99 -12.53
C LEU A 208 11.31 -8.96 -11.22
N THR A 209 11.00 -7.77 -10.69
CA THR A 209 10.20 -7.61 -9.47
C THR A 209 8.86 -8.32 -9.60
N LYS A 210 8.15 -8.11 -10.72
CA LYS A 210 6.88 -8.79 -10.99
C LYS A 210 7.03 -10.32 -11.06
N LYS A 211 8.12 -10.82 -11.68
CA LYS A 211 8.36 -12.28 -11.74
C LYS A 211 8.62 -12.86 -10.35
N THR A 212 9.37 -12.15 -9.51
CA THR A 212 9.58 -12.54 -8.11
C THR A 212 8.25 -12.61 -7.37
N GLU A 213 7.40 -11.58 -7.48
CA GLU A 213 6.06 -11.58 -6.85
C GLU A 213 5.17 -12.73 -7.36
N ASP A 214 5.22 -13.04 -8.66
CA ASP A 214 4.49 -14.17 -9.25
C ASP A 214 5.02 -15.53 -8.72
N LEU A 215 6.32 -15.64 -8.41
CA LEU A 215 6.91 -16.84 -7.81
C LEU A 215 6.55 -16.96 -6.33
N GLU A 216 6.67 -15.90 -5.55
CA GLU A 216 6.25 -15.87 -4.14
C GLU A 216 4.78 -16.29 -3.98
N LYS A 217 3.92 -15.86 -4.90
CA LYS A 217 2.52 -16.30 -4.94
C LYS A 217 2.38 -17.80 -5.23
N GLN A 218 3.15 -18.34 -6.18
CA GLN A 218 3.15 -19.78 -6.46
C GLN A 218 3.67 -20.60 -5.28
N GLU A 219 4.62 -20.08 -4.53
CA GLU A 219 5.12 -20.71 -3.31
C GLU A 219 4.04 -20.75 -2.22
N ILE A 220 3.28 -19.68 -2.03
CA ILE A 220 2.13 -19.66 -1.11
C ILE A 220 1.07 -20.67 -1.54
N GLU A 221 0.73 -20.72 -2.83
CA GLU A 221 -0.23 -21.72 -3.36
C GLU A 221 0.28 -23.16 -3.17
N TYR A 222 1.59 -23.37 -3.27
CA TYR A 222 2.20 -24.67 -3.03
C TYR A 222 2.24 -25.05 -1.54
N GLU A 223 2.50 -24.09 -0.66
CA GLU A 223 2.42 -24.25 0.79
C GLU A 223 1.00 -24.68 1.20
N ASP A 224 -0.03 -24.01 0.68
CA ASP A 224 -1.43 -24.36 0.89
C ASP A 224 -1.75 -25.78 0.38
N TYR A 225 -1.19 -26.17 -0.77
CA TYR A 225 -1.33 -27.53 -1.28
C TYR A 225 -0.73 -28.56 -0.32
N LEU A 226 0.49 -28.34 0.18
CA LEU A 226 1.16 -29.24 1.12
C LEU A 226 0.38 -29.36 2.44
N MET A 227 -0.11 -28.25 2.97
CA MET A 227 -0.90 -28.21 4.21
C MET A 227 -2.22 -28.98 4.06
N ASN A 228 -2.90 -28.84 2.91
CA ASN A 228 -4.12 -29.58 2.63
C ASN A 228 -3.84 -31.08 2.42
N GLU A 229 -2.75 -31.45 1.75
CA GLU A 229 -2.35 -32.84 1.58
C GLU A 229 -2.03 -33.51 2.92
N GLU A 230 -1.35 -32.81 3.84
CA GLU A 230 -1.04 -33.31 5.18
C GLU A 230 -2.30 -33.47 6.04
N LEU A 231 -3.24 -32.53 5.95
CA LEU A 231 -4.56 -32.63 6.60
C LEU A 231 -5.37 -33.83 6.09
N ASP A 232 -5.35 -34.11 4.79
CA ASP A 232 -6.05 -35.25 4.20
C ASP A 232 -5.39 -36.58 4.60
N ARG A 233 -4.06 -36.65 4.62
CA ARG A 233 -3.32 -37.81 5.17
C ARG A 233 -3.65 -38.06 6.64
N MET A 234 -3.70 -37.02 7.48
CA MET A 234 -4.09 -37.15 8.89
C MET A 234 -5.54 -37.58 9.07
N ARG A 235 -6.42 -37.24 8.12
CA ARG A 235 -7.84 -37.64 8.11
C ARG A 235 -8.09 -39.01 7.46
N GLY A 236 -7.04 -39.69 6.99
CA GLY A 236 -7.13 -41.02 6.37
C GLY A 236 -7.94 -41.04 5.07
N ARG A 237 -7.92 -39.93 4.32
CA ARG A 237 -8.55 -39.82 3.00
C ARG A 237 -7.53 -39.98 1.89
#